data_AF-A0A2P6RY23-F1
#
_entry.id   AF-A0A2P6RY23-F1
#
_cell.length_a   1.000
_cell.length_b   1.000
_cell.length_c   1.000
_cell.angle_alpha   90.00
_cell.angle_beta   90.00
_cell.angle_gamma   90.00
#
_symmetry.space_group_name_H-M   'P 1'
#
loop_
_entity.id
_entity.type
_entity.pdbx_description
1 polymer ?
#
loop_
_entity_poly.entity_id
_entity_poly.type
_entity_poly.pdbx_seq_one_letter_code
_entity_poly.pdbx_strand_id
1 'polypeptide(L)'
;MARYGRFYEEINEKERRFQIFKENVAFVESSNNDASKPYKLSVNQFADLTDEEFIALRNRFKGHECSTKTTSFKYENVTVPATVDWRQKGAETPIRPRPMWYVIKHLASSLLFIIYR
;
A
#
# COMPACT_ATOMS: atom_id res chain seq x y z
N MET A 1 -11.21 4.05 14.03
CA MET A 1 -10.86 2.75 14.63
C MET A 1 -11.92 1.67 14.38
N ALA A 2 -13.17 1.85 14.82
CA ALA A 2 -14.25 0.84 14.62
C ALA A 2 -14.54 0.50 13.13
N ARG A 3 -14.54 1.51 12.24
CA ARG A 3 -14.80 1.33 10.80
C ARG A 3 -13.83 0.37 10.10
N TYR A 4 -12.61 0.23 10.60
CA TYR A 4 -11.57 -0.62 10.02
C TYR A 4 -11.18 -1.80 10.92
N GLY A 5 -11.98 -2.10 11.95
CA GLY A 5 -11.73 -3.22 12.87
C GLY A 5 -10.40 -3.12 13.64
N ARG A 6 -9.91 -1.90 13.91
CA ARG A 6 -8.67 -1.69 14.66
C ARG A 6 -8.95 -1.85 16.16
N PHE A 7 -8.24 -2.79 16.80
CA PHE A 7 -8.23 -3.00 18.24
C PHE A 7 -6.80 -2.85 18.76
N TYR A 8 -6.63 -2.07 19.83
CA TYR A 8 -5.36 -1.89 20.53
C TYR A 8 -5.58 -2.30 21.97
N GLU A 9 -4.77 -3.25 22.45
CA GLU A 9 -4.87 -3.79 23.81
C GLU A 9 -4.38 -2.78 24.85
N GLU A 10 -3.36 -1.98 24.51
CA GLU A 10 -2.79 -0.98 25.41
C GLU A 10 -3.33 0.44 25.16
N ILE A 11 -3.62 1.15 26.25
CA ILE A 11 -4.07 2.54 26.23
C ILE A 11 -2.99 3.46 25.62
N ASN A 12 -1.72 3.21 25.94
CA ASN A 12 -0.60 4.00 25.42
C ASN A 12 -0.48 3.88 23.90
N GLU A 13 -0.62 2.67 23.35
CA GLU A 13 -0.61 2.45 21.91
C GLU A 13 -1.82 3.11 21.25
N LYS A 14 -3.00 3.02 21.88
CA LYS A 14 -4.20 3.70 21.39
C LYS A 14 -4.03 5.22 21.32
N GLU A 15 -3.43 5.84 22.33
CA GLU A 15 -3.17 7.28 22.37
C GLU A 15 -2.16 7.68 21.28
N ARG A 16 -1.08 6.91 21.14
CA ARG A 16 -0.08 7.12 20.08
C ARG A 16 -0.71 7.05 18.68
N ARG A 17 -1.52 6.02 18.42
CA ARG A 17 -2.23 5.83 17.14
C ARG A 17 -3.24 6.94 16.87
N PHE A 18 -3.88 7.44 17.91
CA PHE A 18 -4.78 8.59 17.81
C PHE A 18 -4.05 9.88 17.48
N GLN A 19 -2.86 10.10 18.05
CA GLN A 19 -2.03 11.26 17.73
C GLN A 19 -1.57 11.24 16.27
N ILE A 20 -1.08 10.10 15.77
CA ILE A 20 -0.72 9.91 14.36
C ILE A 20 -1.93 10.17 13.45
N PHE A 21 -3.11 9.69 13.85
CA PHE A 21 -4.34 9.93 13.10
C PHE A 21 -4.68 11.43 12.98
N LYS A 22 -4.55 12.20 14.06
CA LYS A 22 -4.78 13.65 14.02
C LYS A 22 -3.83 14.35 13.05
N GLU A 23 -2.55 14.00 13.11
CA GLU A 23 -1.51 14.58 12.25
C GLU A 23 -1.79 14.27 10.78
N ASN A 24 -2.16 13.02 10.47
CA ASN A 24 -2.52 12.61 9.11
C ASN A 24 -3.79 13.29 8.60
N VAL A 25 -4.81 13.52 9.45
CA VAL A 25 -6.02 14.26 9.06
C VAL A 25 -5.68 15.72 8.75
N ALA A 26 -4.88 16.37 9.59
CA ALA A 26 -4.43 17.74 9.35
C ALA A 26 -3.61 17.85 8.04
N PHE A 27 -2.81 16.83 7.72
CA PHE A 27 -2.11 16.75 6.45
C PHE A 27 -3.05 16.59 5.25
N VAL A 28 -4.09 15.77 5.37
CA VAL A 28 -5.12 15.60 4.33
C VAL A 28 -5.85 16.91 4.08
N GLU A 29 -6.26 17.61 5.13
CA GLU A 29 -6.96 18.90 5.03
C GLU A 29 -6.07 19.97 4.39
N SER A 30 -4.83 20.12 4.87
CA SER A 30 -3.90 21.10 4.30
C SER A 30 -3.57 20.81 2.83
N SER A 31 -3.38 19.53 2.46
CA SER A 31 -3.15 19.14 1.08
C SER A 31 -4.35 19.33 0.18
N ASN A 32 -5.58 19.15 0.69
CA ASN A 32 -6.80 19.36 -0.09
C ASN A 32 -7.18 20.83 -0.27
N ASN A 33 -6.69 21.71 0.62
CA ASN A 33 -6.84 23.16 0.47
C ASN A 33 -5.96 23.72 -0.65
N ASP A 34 -4.93 23.00 -1.06
CA ASP A 34 -4.09 23.36 -2.19
C ASP A 34 -4.75 22.97 -3.53
N ALA A 35 -5.39 23.94 -4.16
CA ALA A 35 -6.08 23.78 -5.45
C ALA A 35 -5.13 23.48 -6.63
N SER A 36 -3.81 23.56 -6.45
CA SER A 36 -2.84 23.22 -7.49
C SER A 36 -2.68 21.71 -7.69
N LYS A 37 -3.11 20.90 -6.72
CA LYS A 37 -2.95 19.44 -6.78
C LYS A 37 -4.06 18.81 -7.64
N PRO A 38 -3.71 17.97 -8.64
CA PRO A 38 -4.69 17.29 -9.47
C PRO A 38 -5.37 16.09 -8.77
N TYR A 39 -5.12 15.91 -7.47
CA TYR A 39 -5.63 14.80 -6.67
C TYR A 39 -6.10 15.28 -5.30
N LYS A 40 -7.02 14.53 -4.70
CA LYS A 40 -7.51 14.77 -3.34
C LYS A 40 -7.13 13.60 -2.44
N LEU A 41 -6.66 13.91 -1.24
CA LEU A 41 -6.41 12.93 -0.21
C LEU A 41 -7.69 12.66 0.58
N SER A 42 -7.82 11.45 1.11
CA SER A 42 -8.94 11.06 1.96
C SER A 42 -8.48 10.15 3.08
N VAL A 43 -9.20 10.20 4.20
CA VAL A 43 -8.95 9.33 5.36
C VAL A 43 -9.24 7.89 4.97
N ASN A 44 -8.24 7.03 5.08
CA ASN A 44 -8.31 5.62 4.73
C ASN A 44 -7.88 4.71 5.91
N GLN A 45 -7.79 3.40 5.68
CA GLN A 45 -7.40 2.41 6.69
C GLN A 45 -5.93 2.48 7.16
N PHE A 46 -5.15 3.40 6.59
CA PHE A 46 -3.74 3.65 6.88
C PHE A 46 -3.52 4.98 7.59
N ALA A 47 -4.59 5.73 7.89
CA ALA A 47 -4.49 7.04 8.55
C ALA A 47 -3.90 6.96 9.98
N ASP A 48 -3.81 5.77 10.56
CA ASP A 48 -3.23 5.47 11.88
C ASP A 48 -1.76 5.01 11.83
N LEU A 49 -1.13 5.03 10.66
CA LEU A 49 0.24 4.60 10.42
C LEU A 49 1.15 5.78 10.11
N THR A 50 2.43 5.66 10.48
CA THR A 50 3.47 6.57 9.97
C THR A 50 3.91 6.15 8.56
N ASP A 51 4.59 7.04 7.86
CA ASP A 51 5.13 6.76 6.52
C ASP A 51 6.10 5.57 6.55
N GLU A 52 6.94 5.47 7.58
CA GLU A 52 7.89 4.36 7.73
C GLU A 52 7.17 3.03 7.95
N GLU A 53 6.13 3.01 8.79
CA GLU A 53 5.30 1.83 9.02
C GLU A 53 4.58 1.42 7.73
N PHE A 54 4.04 2.39 7.00
CA PHE A 54 3.38 2.15 5.73
C PHE A 54 4.33 1.55 4.68
N ILE A 55 5.54 2.12 4.55
CA ILE A 55 6.60 1.62 3.67
C ILE A 55 7.00 0.20 4.05
N ALA A 56 7.24 -0.09 5.33
CA ALA A 56 7.60 -1.42 5.80
C ALA A 56 6.51 -2.48 5.53
N LEU A 57 5.24 -2.08 5.62
CA LEU A 57 4.08 -2.94 5.37
C LEU A 57 3.86 -3.21 3.89
N ARG A 58 4.02 -2.20 3.03
CA ARG A 58 3.54 -2.25 1.65
C ARG A 58 4.63 -2.24 0.59
N ASN A 59 5.75 -1.58 0.86
CA ASN A 59 6.85 -1.43 -0.07
C ASN A 59 7.92 -2.50 0.16
N ARG A 60 7.56 -3.76 -0.12
CA ARG A 60 8.51 -4.90 -0.16
C ARG A 60 9.00 -5.20 -1.57
N PHE A 61 8.89 -4.23 -2.48
CA PHE A 61 9.42 -4.41 -3.83
C PHE A 61 10.94 -4.46 -3.75
N LYS A 62 11.48 -5.68 -3.68
CA LYS A 62 12.89 -5.95 -3.96
C LYS A 62 12.97 -6.01 -5.48
N GLY A 63 13.63 -5.03 -6.09
CA GLY A 63 13.93 -5.08 -7.52
C GLY A 63 14.56 -6.43 -7.82
N HIS A 64 13.86 -7.25 -8.61
CA HIS A 64 14.46 -8.46 -9.13
C HIS A 64 15.40 -8.00 -10.24
N GLU A 65 16.67 -8.41 -10.19
CA GLU A 65 17.62 -8.29 -11.30
C GLU A 65 16.91 -8.76 -12.57
N CYS A 66 16.58 -7.83 -13.46
CA CYS A 66 15.79 -8.14 -14.63
C CYS A 66 16.62 -9.09 -15.50
N SER A 67 16.09 -10.29 -15.81
CA SER A 67 16.77 -11.19 -16.72
C SER A 67 16.96 -10.46 -18.06
N THR A 68 18.21 -10.38 -18.54
CA THR A 68 18.57 -9.76 -19.83
C THR A 68 18.04 -10.51 -21.06
N LYS A 69 17.19 -11.52 -20.87
CA LYS A 69 16.53 -12.27 -21.94
C LYS A 69 15.37 -11.46 -22.51
N THR A 70 15.71 -10.49 -23.36
CA THR A 70 14.75 -9.74 -24.16
C THR A 70 14.24 -10.63 -25.29
N THR A 71 12.97 -11.05 -25.23
CA THR A 71 12.28 -11.53 -26.44
C THR A 71 11.86 -10.29 -27.24
N SER A 72 12.14 -10.26 -28.55
CA SER A 72 11.77 -9.10 -29.36
C SER A 72 10.24 -9.04 -29.48
N PHE A 73 9.61 -8.09 -28.80
CA PHE A 73 8.22 -7.75 -29.04
C PHE A 73 8.10 -7.16 -30.45
N LYS A 74 7.40 -7.85 -31.35
CA LYS A 74 7.12 -7.39 -32.71
C LYS A 74 5.67 -6.91 -32.77
N TYR A 75 5.45 -5.71 -33.27
CA TYR A 75 4.13 -5.19 -33.58
C TYR A 75 4.02 -5.01 -35.10
N GLU A 76 2.86 -5.34 -35.66
CA GLU A 76 2.47 -4.93 -37.01
C GLU A 76 1.75 -3.57 -36.92
N ASN A 77 1.50 -2.86 -38.04
CA ASN A 77 0.91 -1.52 -38.05
C ASN A 77 -0.49 -1.50 -37.39
N VAL A 78 -0.54 -1.35 -36.07
CA VAL A 78 -1.78 -1.29 -35.28
C VAL A 78 -2.06 0.15 -34.89
N THR A 79 -3.23 0.65 -35.27
CA THR A 79 -3.77 1.91 -34.75
C THR A 79 -4.22 1.70 -33.30
N VAL A 80 -3.45 2.25 -32.36
CA VAL A 80 -3.75 2.15 -30.93
C VAL A 80 -4.80 3.21 -30.57
N PRO A 81 -5.88 2.84 -29.85
CA PRO A 81 -6.87 3.81 -29.39
C PRO A 81 -6.27 4.76 -28.34
N ALA A 82 -6.79 5.99 -28.26
CA ALA A 82 -6.30 7.02 -27.35
C ALA A 82 -6.49 6.69 -25.85
N THR A 83 -7.38 5.75 -25.51
CA THR A 83 -7.59 5.29 -24.13
C THR A 83 -8.01 3.83 -24.15
N VAL A 84 -7.41 3.01 -23.30
CA VAL A 84 -7.79 1.60 -23.12
C VAL A 84 -8.08 1.35 -21.65
N ASP A 85 -9.32 0.96 -21.34
CA ASP A 85 -9.72 0.49 -20.02
C ASP A 85 -9.92 -1.03 -20.04
N TRP A 86 -9.04 -1.76 -19.37
CA TRP A 86 -9.07 -3.23 -19.31
C TRP A 86 -10.17 -3.78 -18.40
N ARG A 87 -10.76 -2.94 -17.53
CA ARG A 87 -11.93 -3.30 -16.70
C ARG A 87 -13.13 -3.66 -17.55
N GLN A 88 -13.36 -2.90 -18.62
CA GLN A 88 -14.47 -3.12 -19.55
C GLN A 88 -14.30 -4.39 -20.38
N LYS A 89 -13.06 -4.87 -20.51
CA LYS A 89 -12.71 -6.08 -21.27
C LYS A 89 -12.77 -7.36 -20.43
N GLY A 90 -13.16 -7.28 -19.16
CA GLY A 90 -13.29 -8.44 -18.26
C GLY A 90 -11.96 -9.12 -17.92
N ALA A 91 -10.83 -8.46 -18.17
CA ALA A 91 -9.49 -8.99 -17.92
C ALA A 91 -9.00 -8.75 -16.48
N GLU A 92 -9.78 -8.06 -15.65
CA GLU A 92 -9.43 -7.78 -14.26
C GLU A 92 -10.06 -8.79 -13.29
N THR A 93 -9.22 -9.38 -12.46
CA THR A 93 -9.70 -10.12 -11.28
C THR A 93 -10.15 -9.13 -10.20
N PRO A 94 -11.11 -9.49 -9.32
CA PRO A 94 -11.54 -8.62 -8.23
C PRO A 94 -10.36 -8.12 -7.41
N ILE A 95 -10.43 -6.85 -7.00
CA ILE A 95 -9.38 -6.22 -6.18
C ILE A 95 -9.19 -7.06 -4.92
N ARG A 96 -8.08 -7.79 -4.86
CA ARG A 96 -7.74 -8.60 -3.70
C ARG A 96 -7.04 -7.71 -2.67
N PRO A 97 -7.65 -7.42 -1.50
CA PRO A 97 -6.93 -6.75 -0.43
C PRO A 97 -5.76 -7.65 -0.02
N ARG A 98 -4.55 -7.08 0.09
CA ARG A 98 -3.42 -7.81 0.67
C ARG A 98 -3.71 -8.01 2.16
N PRO A 99 -3.84 -9.25 2.66
CA PRO A 99 -4.11 -9.49 4.07
C PRO A 99 -2.90 -9.11 4.93
N MET A 100 -3.12 -8.41 6.04
CA MET A 100 -2.04 -8.03 6.97
C MET A 100 -1.29 -9.23 7.57
N TRP A 101 -1.89 -10.42 7.64
CA TRP A 101 -1.23 -11.61 8.19
C TRP A 101 0.01 -12.08 7.41
N TYR A 102 0.16 -11.67 6.13
CA TYR A 102 1.38 -11.95 5.36
C TYR A 102 2.64 -11.25 5.93
N VAL A 103 2.45 -10.15 6.68
CA VAL A 103 3.56 -9.43 7.33
C VAL A 103 4.04 -10.16 8.57
N ILE A 104 3.12 -10.69 9.38
CA ILE A 104 3.41 -11.40 10.64
C ILE A 104 4.17 -12.71 10.36
N LYS A 105 3.82 -13.44 9.29
CA LYS A 105 4.53 -14.68 8.92
C LYS A 105 6.01 -14.45 8.59
N HIS A 106 6.37 -13.29 8.04
CA HIS A 106 7.77 -12.98 7.72
C HIS A 106 8.58 -12.52 8.93
N LEU A 107 7.97 -11.86 9.92
CA LEU A 107 8.66 -11.52 11.17
C LEU A 107 8.89 -12.76 12.06
N ALA A 108 7.92 -13.68 12.10
CA ALA A 108 8.09 -14.96 12.79
C ALA A 108 9.18 -15.84 12.14
N SER A 109 9.30 -15.81 10.81
CA SER A 109 10.32 -16.59 10.09
C SER A 109 11.74 -16.02 10.24
N SER A 110 11.90 -14.75 10.62
CA SER A 110 13.22 -14.14 10.91
C SER A 110 13.65 -14.30 12.37
N LEU A 111 12.73 -14.47 13.31
CA LEU A 111 13.06 -14.73 14.72
C LEU A 111 13.39 -16.22 14.99
N LEU A 112 12.89 -17.15 14.17
CA LEU A 112 13.25 -18.58 14.27
C LEU A 112 14.67 -18.92 13.79
N PHE A 113 15.37 -17.99 13.14
CA PHE A 113 16.75 -18.19 12.67
C PHE A 113 17.84 -17.83 13.69
N ILE A 114 17.48 -17.32 14.88
CA ILE A 114 18.46 -16.91 15.92
C ILE A 114 18.61 -17.95 17.05
N ILE A 115 17.77 -18.99 17.11
CA ILE A 115 17.81 -19.99 18.21
C ILE A 115 18.52 -21.31 17.80
N TYR A 116 18.92 -21.47 16.53
CA TYR A 116 19.58 -22.69 16.03
C TYR A 116 21.02 -22.47 15.51
N ARG A 117 21.81 -21.61 16.17
CA ARG A 117 23.26 -21.61 16.00
C ARG A 117 23.98 -21.62 17.33
#